data_AF-A0A6G1J255-F1
#
_entry.id   AF-A0A6G1J255-F1
#
_cell.length_a   1.000
_cell.length_b   1.000
_cell.length_c   1.000
_cell.angle_alpha   90.00
_cell.angle_beta   90.00
_cell.angle_gamma   90.00
#
_symmetry.space_group_name_H-M   'P 1'
#
loop_
_entity.id
_entity.type
_entity.pdbx_description
1 polymer ?
#
loop_
_entity_poly.entity_id
_entity_poly.type
_entity_poly.pdbx_seq_one_letter_code
_entity_poly.pdbx_strand_id
1 'polypeptide(L)'
;MSREKELYLIIPSQPFHVLISYPTNFWHNTISLIMKPTNRLLSGLLLSILSITSATPTRRDAYDTSTAMDDVIAGRISCASTAVIFGRGTFDTGNIGVWTGPQFEAALLRELNGDIHFQGINRADYPADLDGYAREGGSETCAVACAATVNAYAAKCPEARIFVSGWRLVFHLSALPFFHKYSLKQLALLRKISQGALCAHKCVNYLSTPQLSGLVVFGSENSLMTPPSAIPLNLPYAPYCNENSTAPDLLCTSTWTSGFDLPDSLVELTGMVQASLQSLKSIAGNEAQREAAVKMPGLMAVGLARNAAWFTKDLVSGHVRRWLVLLPHFEYGTMGYTDEAAGWVAGVVRR
;
A
#
# COMPACT_ATOMS: atom_id res chain seq x y z
N MET A 1 33.98 52.07 6.78
CA MET A 1 33.92 50.60 6.96
C MET A 1 32.51 50.12 6.64
N SER A 2 32.35 48.83 6.33
CA SER A 2 31.11 48.20 5.82
C SER A 2 30.59 48.74 4.48
N ARG A 3 30.78 47.95 3.42
CA ARG A 3 29.84 47.70 2.31
C ARG A 3 30.06 46.27 1.85
N GLU A 4 29.00 45.56 1.46
CA GLU A 4 29.10 44.15 1.07
C GLU A 4 29.86 43.94 -0.25
N LYS A 5 30.25 42.68 -0.50
CA LYS A 5 30.84 42.22 -1.76
C LYS A 5 30.00 41.09 -2.34
N GLU A 6 29.18 41.41 -3.33
CA GLU A 6 28.83 40.44 -4.36
C GLU A 6 29.94 40.40 -5.42
N LEU A 7 30.14 39.25 -6.06
CA LEU A 7 31.07 39.10 -7.18
C LEU A 7 30.42 38.25 -8.28
N TYR A 8 30.27 38.84 -9.46
CA TYR A 8 29.68 38.21 -10.64
C TYR A 8 30.69 37.35 -11.41
N LEU A 9 30.19 36.36 -12.15
CA LEU A 9 30.83 35.83 -13.35
C LEU A 9 29.79 35.71 -14.48
N ILE A 10 30.23 35.68 -15.74
CA ILE A 10 29.50 36.31 -16.86
C ILE A 10 29.50 35.45 -18.14
N ILE A 11 28.28 35.09 -18.63
CA ILE A 11 27.86 34.88 -20.05
C ILE A 11 28.57 33.71 -20.82
N PRO A 12 28.03 33.11 -21.91
CA PRO A 12 26.69 33.16 -22.57
C PRO A 12 25.53 32.45 -21.80
N SER A 13 24.34 32.12 -22.35
CA SER A 13 23.71 32.28 -23.69
C SER A 13 22.17 32.49 -23.60
N GLN A 14 21.46 32.48 -24.74
CA GLN A 14 20.01 32.73 -24.93
C GLN A 14 19.48 31.83 -26.09
N PRO A 15 18.15 31.68 -26.32
CA PRO A 15 17.09 31.38 -25.35
C PRO A 15 16.01 30.39 -25.88
N PHE A 16 15.20 29.81 -25.00
CA PHE A 16 13.82 29.41 -25.34
C PHE A 16 12.91 29.50 -24.11
N HIS A 17 11.92 30.40 -24.14
CA HIS A 17 10.81 30.42 -23.19
C HIS A 17 9.56 29.86 -23.86
N VAL A 18 8.93 28.87 -23.25
CA VAL A 18 7.61 28.36 -23.67
C VAL A 18 6.56 28.87 -22.68
N LEU A 19 5.82 29.91 -23.10
CA LEU A 19 4.61 30.34 -22.40
C LEU A 19 3.44 29.47 -22.84
N ILE A 20 2.91 28.65 -21.93
CA ILE A 20 1.65 27.93 -22.13
C ILE A 20 0.53 28.78 -21.57
N SER A 21 -0.30 29.35 -22.45
CA SER A 21 -1.53 30.05 -22.09
C SER A 21 -2.73 29.16 -22.40
N TYR A 22 -3.65 29.03 -21.45
CA TYR A 22 -4.87 28.23 -21.61
C TYR A 22 -6.04 29.12 -22.08
N PRO A 23 -6.61 28.91 -23.27
CA PRO A 23 -7.91 29.49 -23.62
C PRO A 23 -9.03 28.74 -22.91
N THR A 24 -9.99 29.47 -22.34
CA THR A 24 -11.20 28.92 -21.72
C THR A 24 -12.31 28.72 -22.75
N ASN A 25 -13.26 27.83 -22.41
CA ASN A 25 -14.58 27.68 -23.02
C ASN A 25 -14.66 27.27 -24.50
N PHE A 26 -15.12 26.03 -24.74
CA PHE A 26 -16.04 25.76 -25.86
C PHE A 26 -17.10 24.74 -25.44
N TRP A 27 -18.34 24.95 -25.91
CA TRP A 27 -19.52 24.17 -25.50
C TRP A 27 -19.88 23.05 -26.49
N HIS A 28 -20.66 22.08 -26.00
CA HIS A 28 -21.38 20.99 -26.67
C HIS A 28 -21.04 20.60 -28.12
N ASN A 29 -20.86 19.28 -28.32
CA ASN A 29 -21.34 18.61 -29.53
C ASN A 29 -22.16 17.37 -29.14
N THR A 30 -23.49 17.50 -29.17
CA THR A 30 -24.44 16.42 -28.85
C THR A 30 -24.84 15.69 -30.13
N ILE A 31 -24.50 14.41 -30.24
CA ILE A 31 -24.88 13.58 -31.39
C ILE A 31 -26.35 13.14 -31.25
N SER A 32 -27.26 13.98 -31.73
CA SER A 32 -28.69 13.67 -31.80
C SER A 32 -29.01 12.73 -32.97
N LEU A 33 -29.15 11.44 -32.67
CA LEU A 33 -29.56 10.42 -33.64
C LEU A 33 -31.08 10.48 -33.90
N ILE A 34 -31.48 11.18 -34.97
CA ILE A 34 -32.90 11.33 -35.34
C ILE A 34 -33.38 10.08 -36.08
N MET A 35 -34.10 9.20 -35.39
CA MET A 35 -34.89 8.13 -36.02
C MET A 35 -36.38 8.52 -36.05
N LYS A 36 -37.03 8.30 -37.20
CA LYS A 36 -38.44 8.67 -37.43
C LYS A 36 -39.39 7.62 -36.84
N PRO A 37 -40.51 8.02 -36.19
CA PRO A 37 -41.54 7.07 -35.78
C PRO A 37 -42.42 6.67 -36.98
N THR A 38 -42.82 5.40 -37.03
CA THR A 38 -43.88 4.90 -37.90
C THR A 38 -44.96 4.18 -37.07
N ASN A 39 -46.22 4.49 -37.37
CA ASN A 39 -47.36 4.07 -36.55
C ASN A 39 -47.72 2.60 -36.77
N ARG A 40 -48.16 1.89 -35.72
CA ARG A 40 -49.61 1.66 -35.44
C ARG A 40 -49.86 0.90 -34.13
N LEU A 41 -51.09 1.04 -33.64
CA LEU A 41 -51.57 0.40 -32.41
C LEU A 41 -51.79 -1.10 -32.59
N LEU A 42 -51.64 -1.85 -31.49
CA LEU A 42 -52.66 -2.80 -31.02
C LEU A 42 -52.52 -3.03 -29.51
N SER A 43 -53.64 -3.30 -28.84
CA SER A 43 -53.75 -3.36 -27.38
C SER A 43 -53.75 -4.78 -26.86
N GLY A 44 -53.22 -5.02 -25.66
CA GLY A 44 -53.69 -6.12 -24.81
C GLY A 44 -52.61 -6.91 -24.06
N LEU A 45 -52.72 -6.88 -22.73
CA LEU A 45 -52.53 -8.02 -21.82
C LEU A 45 -51.20 -8.81 -21.89
N LEU A 46 -50.29 -8.53 -20.96
CA LEU A 46 -50.04 -9.44 -19.83
C LEU A 46 -49.31 -8.74 -18.67
N LEU A 47 -49.58 -9.15 -17.43
CA LEU A 47 -48.76 -8.80 -16.27
C LEU A 47 -47.58 -9.80 -16.18
N SER A 48 -46.36 -9.31 -16.29
CA SER A 48 -45.13 -10.06 -16.00
C SER A 48 -44.19 -9.20 -15.17
N ILE A 49 -44.10 -9.47 -13.87
CA ILE A 49 -43.26 -8.71 -12.93
C ILE A 49 -41.80 -9.13 -13.11
N LEU A 50 -41.14 -8.56 -14.11
CA LEU A 50 -39.69 -8.57 -14.21
C LEU A 50 -39.12 -7.45 -13.34
N SER A 51 -39.10 -7.71 -12.03
CA SER A 51 -38.22 -7.00 -11.09
C SER A 51 -36.77 -7.37 -11.40
N ILE A 52 -36.23 -6.79 -12.47
CA ILE A 52 -34.80 -6.73 -12.70
C ILE A 52 -34.26 -5.80 -11.62
N THR A 53 -33.93 -6.37 -10.45
CA THR A 53 -32.97 -5.78 -9.54
C THR A 53 -31.64 -5.75 -10.27
N SER A 54 -31.44 -4.69 -11.04
CA SER A 54 -30.12 -4.21 -11.43
C SER A 54 -29.40 -3.77 -10.16
N ALA A 55 -28.91 -4.77 -9.43
CA ALA A 55 -27.78 -4.63 -8.53
C ALA A 55 -26.60 -4.19 -9.41
N THR A 56 -26.54 -2.89 -9.67
CA THR A 56 -25.31 -2.24 -10.09
C THR A 56 -24.27 -2.65 -9.05
N PRO A 57 -23.20 -3.37 -9.42
CA PRO A 57 -22.12 -3.60 -8.48
C PRO A 57 -21.65 -2.21 -8.07
N THR A 58 -21.78 -1.86 -6.79
CA THR A 58 -21.34 -0.57 -6.29
C THR A 58 -19.87 -0.46 -6.64
N ARG A 59 -19.56 0.42 -7.61
CA ARG A 59 -18.21 0.69 -8.08
C ARG A 59 -17.45 1.18 -6.86
N ARG A 60 -16.71 0.29 -6.20
CA ARG A 60 -15.76 0.67 -5.16
C ARG A 60 -14.60 1.35 -5.88
N ASP A 61 -14.84 2.61 -6.25
CA ASP A 61 -13.78 3.57 -6.48
C ASP A 61 -12.98 3.59 -5.18
N ALA A 62 -11.80 2.98 -5.22
CA ALA A 62 -10.98 2.83 -4.03
C ALA A 62 -10.42 4.20 -3.67
N TYR A 63 -11.03 4.85 -2.69
CA TYR A 63 -10.41 5.96 -2.00
C TYR A 63 -9.10 5.45 -1.40
N ASP A 64 -7.98 6.08 -1.75
CA ASP A 64 -6.65 5.72 -1.24
C ASP A 64 -6.16 6.67 -0.15
N THR A 65 -7.05 7.57 0.31
CA THR A 65 -6.81 8.54 1.37
C THR A 65 -7.86 8.48 2.48
N SER A 66 -7.43 8.38 3.73
CA SER A 66 -8.27 8.58 4.92
C SER A 66 -7.51 9.41 5.97
N THR A 67 -8.18 10.39 6.60
CA THR A 67 -7.57 11.48 7.39
C THR A 67 -8.32 11.80 8.69
N ALA A 68 -9.08 10.85 9.24
CA ALA A 68 -10.00 11.15 10.34
C ALA A 68 -9.30 11.58 11.64
N MET A 69 -8.06 11.13 11.88
CA MET A 69 -7.27 11.57 13.04
C MET A 69 -6.78 13.02 12.86
N ASP A 70 -6.32 13.41 11.67
CA ASP A 70 -5.95 14.79 11.35
C ASP A 70 -7.14 15.76 11.42
N ASP A 71 -8.35 15.27 11.10
CA ASP A 71 -9.61 16.00 11.21
C ASP A 71 -9.99 16.26 12.68
N VAL A 72 -9.80 15.30 13.58
CA VAL A 72 -9.91 15.50 15.04
C VAL A 72 -8.83 16.44 15.58
N ILE A 73 -7.58 16.27 15.17
CA ILE A 73 -6.45 17.10 15.64
C ILE A 73 -6.71 18.58 15.31
N ALA A 74 -7.24 18.85 14.12
CA ALA A 74 -7.68 20.17 13.66
C ALA A 74 -9.01 20.66 14.27
N GLY A 75 -9.70 19.85 15.09
CA GLY A 75 -10.98 20.20 15.72
C GLY A 75 -12.17 20.26 14.74
N ARG A 76 -12.09 19.55 13.60
CA ARG A 76 -13.12 19.54 12.55
C ARG A 76 -14.21 18.47 12.78
N ILE A 77 -13.90 17.39 13.50
CA ILE A 77 -14.83 16.35 13.93
C ILE A 77 -14.59 15.94 15.39
N SER A 78 -15.59 15.33 16.04
CA SER A 78 -15.50 14.78 17.40
C SER A 78 -14.79 13.43 17.44
N CYS A 79 -14.18 13.06 18.57
CA CYS A 79 -13.52 11.75 18.77
C CYS A 79 -14.45 10.54 18.54
N ALA A 80 -13.91 9.52 17.86
CA ALA A 80 -14.42 8.14 17.91
C ALA A 80 -13.76 7.37 19.08
N SER A 81 -14.40 6.31 19.58
CA SER A 81 -13.86 5.47 20.67
C SER A 81 -12.66 4.63 20.25
N THR A 82 -12.54 4.33 18.95
CA THR A 82 -11.43 3.58 18.36
C THR A 82 -10.74 4.41 17.30
N ALA A 83 -9.40 4.29 17.19
CA ALA A 83 -8.64 4.85 16.08
C ALA A 83 -7.60 3.85 15.54
N VAL A 84 -7.37 3.85 14.23
CA VAL A 84 -6.31 3.07 13.55
C VAL A 84 -5.48 3.99 12.66
N ILE A 85 -4.17 4.02 12.91
CA ILE A 85 -3.21 4.60 11.96
C ILE A 85 -2.59 3.51 11.08
N PHE A 86 -2.41 3.78 9.79
CA PHE A 86 -2.09 2.77 8.78
C PHE A 86 -0.89 3.14 7.89
N GLY A 87 0.14 2.29 7.93
CA GLY A 87 1.25 2.28 6.99
C GLY A 87 0.91 1.50 5.72
N ARG A 88 0.58 2.23 4.63
CA ARG A 88 0.39 1.66 3.29
C ARG A 88 1.63 0.91 2.77
N GLY A 89 1.45 0.05 1.77
CA GLY A 89 2.52 -0.75 1.19
C GLY A 89 3.44 0.08 0.29
N THR A 90 4.63 -0.43 0.02
CA THR A 90 5.55 0.20 -0.95
C THR A 90 4.88 0.34 -2.31
N PHE A 91 4.93 1.54 -2.89
CA PHE A 91 4.29 2.00 -4.12
C PHE A 91 2.76 2.09 -4.11
N ASP A 92 2.11 1.98 -2.95
CA ASP A 92 0.72 2.41 -2.82
C ASP A 92 0.58 3.92 -3.03
N THR A 93 -0.53 4.30 -3.68
CA THR A 93 -0.96 5.69 -3.84
C THR A 93 -1.65 6.22 -2.57
N GLY A 94 -2.04 7.51 -2.57
CA GLY A 94 -2.69 8.15 -1.43
C GLY A 94 -1.89 8.09 -0.13
N ASN A 95 -2.57 7.86 1.00
CA ASN A 95 -1.95 7.61 2.31
C ASN A 95 -2.30 6.22 2.91
N ILE A 96 -3.37 5.55 2.46
CA ILE A 96 -3.74 4.17 2.85
C ILE A 96 -3.60 3.14 1.71
N GLY A 97 -3.41 3.57 0.45
CA GLY A 97 -3.28 2.69 -0.71
C GLY A 97 -4.62 2.17 -1.26
N VAL A 98 -4.56 1.36 -2.33
CA VAL A 98 -5.77 0.89 -3.07
C VAL A 98 -6.16 -0.57 -2.79
N TRP A 99 -5.39 -1.25 -1.92
CA TRP A 99 -5.58 -2.67 -1.58
C TRP A 99 -6.02 -2.82 -0.12
N THR A 100 -5.18 -3.39 0.74
CA THR A 100 -5.51 -3.79 2.12
C THR A 100 -6.02 -2.64 3.00
N GLY A 101 -5.53 -1.40 2.84
CA GLY A 101 -5.95 -0.25 3.66
C GLY A 101 -7.47 0.02 3.61
N PRO A 102 -8.04 0.39 2.43
CA PRO A 102 -9.48 0.61 2.29
C PRO A 102 -10.35 -0.62 2.58
N GLN A 103 -9.79 -1.83 2.42
CA GLN A 103 -10.47 -3.09 2.72
C GLN A 103 -10.55 -3.33 4.24
N PHE A 104 -9.48 -3.03 4.99
CA PHE A 104 -9.42 -3.07 6.45
C PHE A 104 -10.26 -1.95 7.09
N GLU A 105 -10.17 -0.72 6.59
CA GLU A 105 -11.00 0.40 7.02
C GLU A 105 -12.50 0.08 6.85
N ALA A 106 -12.89 -0.43 5.68
CA ALA A 106 -14.26 -0.89 5.45
C ALA A 106 -14.69 -2.05 6.37
N ALA A 107 -13.78 -2.93 6.79
CA ALA A 107 -14.06 -4.02 7.72
C ALA A 107 -14.24 -3.53 9.17
N LEU A 108 -13.36 -2.64 9.62
CA LEU A 108 -13.47 -1.96 10.92
C LEU A 108 -14.77 -1.17 11.04
N LEU A 109 -15.16 -0.43 9.99
CA LEU A 109 -16.43 0.29 9.92
C LEU A 109 -17.65 -0.63 10.10
N ARG A 110 -17.55 -1.92 9.72
CA ARG A 110 -18.60 -2.93 10.01
C ARG A 110 -18.52 -3.42 11.46
N GLU A 111 -17.37 -3.94 11.89
CA GLU A 111 -17.20 -4.57 13.21
C GLU A 111 -17.36 -3.61 14.40
N LEU A 112 -17.15 -2.30 14.18
CA LEU A 112 -17.25 -1.24 15.17
C LEU A 112 -18.50 -0.35 14.94
N ASN A 113 -19.43 -0.75 14.07
CA ASN A 113 -20.67 0.00 13.75
C ASN A 113 -20.45 1.48 13.37
N GLY A 114 -19.32 1.79 12.71
CA GLY A 114 -18.92 3.14 12.33
C GLY A 114 -18.12 3.93 13.39
N ASP A 115 -17.97 3.43 14.62
CA ASP A 115 -17.22 4.11 15.70
C ASP A 115 -15.70 3.85 15.59
N ILE A 116 -15.12 4.34 14.48
CA ILE A 116 -13.70 4.19 14.14
C ILE A 116 -13.21 5.41 13.35
N HIS A 117 -12.07 5.94 13.76
CA HIS A 117 -11.26 6.84 12.93
C HIS A 117 -10.10 6.10 12.29
N PHE A 118 -10.01 6.15 10.96
CA PHE A 118 -8.88 5.61 10.22
C PHE A 118 -8.00 6.75 9.68
N GLN A 119 -6.71 6.49 9.54
CA GLN A 119 -5.72 7.49 9.15
C GLN A 119 -4.57 6.84 8.40
N GLY A 120 -4.31 7.26 7.16
CA GLY A 120 -3.05 6.90 6.50
C GLY A 120 -1.92 7.85 6.91
N ILE A 121 -0.70 7.31 6.99
CA ILE A 121 0.50 8.12 7.25
C ILE A 121 0.78 9.00 6.03
N ASN A 122 0.91 10.31 6.25
CA ASN A 122 1.02 11.33 5.20
C ASN A 122 2.11 10.99 4.17
N ARG A 123 1.78 11.17 2.88
CA ARG A 123 2.66 10.84 1.75
C ARG A 123 3.95 11.66 1.72
N ALA A 124 3.98 12.85 2.34
CA ALA A 124 5.19 13.68 2.44
C ALA A 124 6.23 13.01 3.35
N ASP A 125 5.82 12.59 4.54
CA ASP A 125 6.68 11.95 5.54
C ASP A 125 6.90 10.46 5.24
N TYR A 126 5.92 9.83 4.59
CA TYR A 126 5.99 8.45 4.12
C TYR A 126 5.78 8.35 2.60
N PRO A 127 6.85 8.43 1.78
CA PRO A 127 6.75 8.28 0.34
C PRO A 127 6.37 6.86 -0.11
N ALA A 128 6.52 5.86 0.77
CA ALA A 128 6.33 4.43 0.49
C ALA A 128 7.12 3.95 -0.74
N ASP A 129 8.41 4.31 -0.82
CA ASP A 129 9.31 3.87 -1.88
C ASP A 129 10.12 2.62 -1.49
N LEU A 130 11.36 2.52 -1.99
CA LEU A 130 12.29 1.40 -1.79
C LEU A 130 13.48 1.77 -0.88
N ASP A 131 13.67 3.05 -0.59
CA ASP A 131 14.89 3.55 0.02
C ASP A 131 14.90 3.30 1.54
N GLY A 132 13.78 3.59 2.23
CA GLY A 132 13.64 3.30 3.66
C GLY A 132 13.79 1.81 4.00
N TYR A 133 13.30 0.92 3.14
CA TYR A 133 13.48 -0.52 3.29
C TYR A 133 14.95 -0.93 3.19
N ALA A 134 15.59 -0.51 2.09
CA ALA A 134 16.95 -0.92 1.74
C ALA A 134 17.99 -0.38 2.73
N ARG A 135 17.78 0.87 3.20
CA ARG A 135 18.72 1.63 4.05
C ARG A 135 18.47 1.41 5.54
N GLU A 136 17.21 1.50 5.97
CA GLU A 136 16.83 1.67 7.39
C GLU A 136 16.12 0.44 7.97
N GLY A 137 15.81 -0.58 7.17
CA GLY A 137 14.98 -1.72 7.61
C GLY A 137 13.52 -1.32 7.83
N GLY A 138 13.04 -0.36 7.04
CA GLY A 138 11.73 0.29 7.19
C GLY A 138 11.89 1.79 7.39
N SER A 139 11.05 2.58 6.71
CA SER A 139 11.16 4.05 6.71
C SER A 139 11.07 4.65 8.12
N GLU A 140 12.11 5.38 8.53
CA GLU A 140 12.18 6.03 9.85
C GLU A 140 11.28 7.25 9.94
N THR A 141 11.21 8.05 8.86
CA THR A 141 10.31 9.21 8.76
C THR A 141 8.84 8.80 8.91
N CYS A 142 8.48 7.64 8.35
CA CYS A 142 7.15 7.05 8.53
C CYS A 142 6.85 6.70 9.99
N ALA A 143 7.81 6.12 10.71
CA ALA A 143 7.66 5.76 12.11
C ALA A 143 7.49 6.99 13.02
N VAL A 144 8.30 8.02 12.79
CA VAL A 144 8.23 9.29 13.52
C VAL A 144 6.92 10.04 13.23
N ALA A 145 6.48 10.10 11.97
CA ALA A 145 5.21 10.74 11.61
C ALA A 145 4.00 9.98 12.16
N CYS A 146 4.02 8.64 12.09
CA CYS A 146 3.01 7.79 12.72
C CYS A 146 2.89 8.07 14.23
N ALA A 147 4.02 8.12 14.93
CA ALA A 147 4.03 8.43 16.35
C ALA A 147 3.56 9.86 16.67
N ALA A 148 3.91 10.83 15.83
CA ALA A 148 3.44 12.21 15.97
C ALA A 148 1.91 12.33 15.85
N THR A 149 1.30 11.76 14.81
CA THR A 149 -0.15 11.77 14.61
C THR A 149 -0.89 11.00 15.72
N VAL A 150 -0.37 9.84 16.15
CA VAL A 150 -0.95 9.08 17.27
C VAL A 150 -0.89 9.85 18.58
N ASN A 151 0.26 10.42 18.94
CA ASN A 151 0.41 11.17 20.20
C ASN A 151 -0.45 12.47 20.18
N ALA A 152 -0.56 13.13 19.02
CA ALA A 152 -1.43 14.29 18.86
C ALA A 152 -2.93 13.93 18.96
N TYR A 153 -3.35 12.78 18.42
CA TYR A 153 -4.71 12.28 18.55
C TYR A 153 -5.02 11.84 19.99
N ALA A 154 -4.10 11.11 20.65
CA ALA A 154 -4.23 10.70 22.05
C ALA A 154 -4.42 11.89 23.00
N ALA A 155 -3.74 13.01 22.73
CA ALA A 155 -3.90 14.26 23.48
C ALA A 155 -5.25 14.98 23.24
N LYS A 156 -6.00 14.63 22.19
CA LYS A 156 -7.35 15.11 21.90
C LYS A 156 -8.44 14.16 22.40
N CYS A 157 -8.19 12.86 22.31
CA CYS A 157 -9.11 11.79 22.63
C CYS A 157 -8.50 10.88 23.72
N PRO A 158 -8.53 11.29 25.00
CA PRO A 158 -7.90 10.54 26.09
C PRO A 158 -8.46 9.12 26.24
N GLU A 159 -9.76 8.94 26.02
CA GLU A 159 -10.47 7.66 26.17
C GLU A 159 -10.38 6.74 24.94
N ALA A 160 -9.79 7.20 23.82
CA ALA A 160 -9.83 6.45 22.56
C ALA A 160 -8.81 5.32 22.53
N ARG A 161 -9.21 4.13 22.09
CA ARG A 161 -8.34 2.95 21.92
C ARG A 161 -7.63 3.03 20.57
N ILE A 162 -6.32 3.25 20.58
CA ILE A 162 -5.54 3.48 19.37
C ILE A 162 -4.79 2.21 18.96
N PHE A 163 -4.91 1.82 17.69
CA PHE A 163 -4.16 0.72 17.10
C PHE A 163 -3.20 1.26 16.03
N VAL A 164 -2.02 0.66 15.97
CA VAL A 164 -1.07 0.90 14.87
C VAL A 164 -1.17 -0.27 13.90
N SER A 165 -1.21 0.03 12.60
CA SER A 165 -1.33 -0.98 11.56
C SER A 165 -0.44 -0.70 10.36
N GLY A 166 -0.09 -1.73 9.60
CA GLY A 166 0.60 -1.58 8.31
C GLY A 166 0.65 -2.86 7.49
N TRP A 167 0.89 -2.74 6.19
CA TRP A 167 0.88 -3.88 5.28
C TRP A 167 2.00 -3.84 4.22
N ARG A 168 2.20 -4.97 3.51
CA ARG A 168 3.15 -5.08 2.39
C ARG A 168 2.50 -5.22 1.02
N LEU A 169 2.71 -4.22 0.16
CA LEU A 169 2.55 -4.37 -1.29
C LEU A 169 3.86 -4.93 -1.88
N VAL A 170 3.78 -5.97 -2.71
CA VAL A 170 4.95 -6.78 -3.11
C VAL A 170 4.77 -7.30 -4.54
N PHE A 171 5.56 -6.79 -5.49
CA PHE A 171 5.40 -7.09 -6.93
C PHE A 171 6.60 -7.84 -7.52
N HIS A 172 6.47 -8.44 -8.70
CA HIS A 172 7.55 -9.22 -9.34
C HIS A 172 8.28 -8.40 -10.43
N LEU A 173 9.62 -8.40 -10.45
CA LEU A 173 10.41 -7.81 -11.53
C LEU A 173 11.50 -8.76 -12.06
N SER A 174 11.40 -9.13 -13.33
CA SER A 174 12.53 -9.67 -14.10
C SER A 174 12.50 -9.03 -15.49
N ALA A 175 13.17 -7.88 -15.61
CA ALA A 175 13.28 -7.09 -16.83
C ALA A 175 14.51 -6.16 -16.89
N LEU A 176 15.47 -6.27 -15.94
CA LEU A 176 16.63 -5.39 -15.87
C LEU A 176 17.86 -6.02 -16.58
N PRO A 177 18.35 -5.45 -17.70
CA PRO A 177 19.51 -6.00 -18.42
C PRO A 177 20.86 -5.78 -17.72
N PHE A 178 20.88 -5.17 -16.54
CA PHE A 178 22.11 -4.80 -15.81
C PHE A 178 22.87 -6.00 -15.20
N PHE A 179 22.27 -7.18 -15.12
CA PHE A 179 22.75 -8.30 -14.30
C PHE A 179 23.44 -9.43 -15.09
N HIS A 180 23.94 -9.18 -16.30
CA HIS A 180 24.68 -10.12 -17.15
C HIS A 180 25.95 -10.76 -16.52
N LYS A 181 26.33 -10.37 -15.30
CA LYS A 181 27.54 -10.81 -14.59
C LYS A 181 27.29 -11.80 -13.44
N TYR A 182 26.04 -12.21 -13.24
CA TYR A 182 25.60 -13.12 -12.17
C TYR A 182 24.95 -14.38 -12.76
N SER A 183 25.00 -15.51 -12.04
CA SER A 183 24.38 -16.76 -12.50
C SER A 183 22.85 -16.70 -12.44
N LEU A 184 22.15 -17.58 -13.17
CA LEU A 184 20.67 -17.60 -13.16
C LEU A 184 20.08 -17.78 -11.75
N LYS A 185 20.73 -18.59 -10.90
CA LYS A 185 20.33 -18.76 -9.48
C LYS A 185 20.58 -17.49 -8.63
N GLN A 186 21.50 -16.60 -9.03
CA GLN A 186 21.72 -15.28 -8.41
C GLN A 186 20.79 -14.20 -9.00
N LEU A 187 20.42 -14.31 -10.29
CA LEU A 187 19.40 -13.47 -10.94
C LEU A 187 18.00 -13.74 -10.38
N ALA A 188 17.70 -15.00 -10.04
CA ALA A 188 16.44 -15.42 -9.42
C ALA A 188 16.14 -14.72 -8.08
N LEU A 189 17.15 -14.15 -7.42
CA LEU A 189 17.12 -13.46 -6.12
C LEU A 189 16.74 -11.97 -6.19
N LEU A 190 16.49 -11.40 -7.38
CA LEU A 190 16.24 -9.96 -7.59
C LEU A 190 14.80 -9.53 -7.30
N ARG A 191 14.28 -9.74 -6.08
CA ARG A 191 12.82 -9.74 -5.93
C ARG A 191 12.20 -9.38 -4.56
N LYS A 192 12.49 -8.38 -3.73
CA LYS A 192 11.45 -7.91 -2.73
C LYS A 192 11.85 -6.66 -2.01
N ILE A 193 10.85 -5.80 -1.82
CA ILE A 193 10.91 -4.58 -1.01
C ILE A 193 9.48 -4.25 -0.56
N SER A 194 9.24 -4.06 0.74
CA SER A 194 8.04 -3.37 1.26
C SER A 194 8.26 -2.91 2.69
N GLN A 195 7.58 -1.85 3.12
CA GLN A 195 7.92 -1.16 4.38
C GLN A 195 6.74 -0.64 5.23
N GLY A 196 5.49 -0.93 4.87
CA GLY A 196 4.31 -0.49 5.65
C GLY A 196 4.19 -1.23 6.99
N ALA A 197 4.31 -2.56 6.98
CA ALA A 197 4.35 -3.37 8.20
C ALA A 197 5.58 -3.04 9.08
N LEU A 198 6.75 -2.80 8.47
CA LEU A 198 7.95 -2.36 9.20
C LEU A 198 7.78 -0.95 9.82
N CYS A 199 7.15 -0.02 9.12
CA CYS A 199 6.81 1.28 9.69
C CYS A 199 5.88 1.16 10.90
N ALA A 200 4.88 0.27 10.86
CA ALA A 200 4.02 -0.03 12.00
C ALA A 200 4.82 -0.59 13.20
N HIS A 201 5.74 -1.53 12.96
CA HIS A 201 6.65 -2.04 13.99
C HIS A 201 7.57 -0.97 14.59
N LYS A 202 8.17 -0.09 13.77
CA LYS A 202 8.98 1.02 14.28
C LYS A 202 8.13 2.03 15.06
N CYS A 203 6.97 2.42 14.53
CA CYS A 203 6.08 3.40 15.13
C CYS A 203 5.72 3.08 16.59
N VAL A 204 5.38 1.82 16.92
CA VAL A 204 5.03 1.46 18.30
C VAL A 204 6.18 1.58 19.31
N ASN A 205 7.43 1.67 18.86
CA ASN A 205 8.60 1.94 19.72
C ASN A 205 8.82 3.45 19.98
N TYR A 206 8.16 4.33 19.22
CA TYR A 206 8.14 5.78 19.43
C TYR A 206 6.91 6.26 20.22
N LEU A 207 6.03 5.35 20.63
CA LEU A 207 4.81 5.66 21.39
C LEU A 207 5.04 5.57 22.89
N SER A 208 4.61 6.62 23.59
CA SER A 208 4.54 6.71 25.05
C SER A 208 3.10 6.78 25.58
N THR A 209 2.11 6.73 24.67
CA THR A 209 0.68 6.86 24.98
C THR A 209 0.11 5.56 25.56
N PRO A 210 -0.55 5.59 26.75
CA PRO A 210 -1.21 4.42 27.32
C PRO A 210 -2.46 3.97 26.54
N GLN A 211 -2.97 4.79 25.61
CA GLN A 211 -4.08 4.45 24.72
C GLN A 211 -3.73 3.40 23.65
N LEU A 212 -2.44 3.09 23.44
CA LEU A 212 -1.99 2.10 22.47
C LEU A 212 -2.51 0.69 22.83
N SER A 213 -3.55 0.27 22.13
CA SER A 213 -4.32 -0.96 22.40
C SER A 213 -3.89 -2.16 21.56
N GLY A 214 -3.12 -1.98 20.49
CA GLY A 214 -2.55 -3.10 19.74
C GLY A 214 -1.79 -2.73 18.46
N LEU A 215 -1.10 -3.73 17.91
CA LEU A 215 -0.38 -3.70 16.64
C LEU A 215 -0.91 -4.79 15.69
N VAL A 216 -1.40 -4.38 14.52
CA VAL A 216 -1.94 -5.27 13.46
C VAL A 216 -1.05 -5.18 12.23
N VAL A 217 -0.53 -6.30 11.71
CA VAL A 217 0.35 -6.26 10.52
C VAL A 217 0.00 -7.33 9.51
N PHE A 218 -0.14 -6.94 8.24
CA PHE A 218 -0.47 -7.85 7.14
C PHE A 218 0.79 -8.13 6.31
N GLY A 219 1.27 -9.36 6.41
CA GLY A 219 2.56 -9.80 5.89
C GLY A 219 3.71 -9.00 6.50
N SER A 220 4.12 -9.33 7.73
CA SER A 220 5.30 -8.70 8.33
C SER A 220 6.61 -9.33 7.81
N GLU A 221 7.65 -8.51 7.66
CA GLU A 221 9.03 -8.94 7.38
C GLU A 221 10.00 -8.57 8.51
N ASN A 222 9.48 -8.16 9.67
CA ASN A 222 10.28 -7.70 10.80
C ASN A 222 11.29 -8.75 11.30
N SER A 223 10.91 -10.04 11.29
CA SER A 223 11.75 -11.19 11.61
C SER A 223 12.98 -11.38 10.70
N LEU A 224 13.03 -10.69 9.56
CA LEU A 224 14.12 -10.73 8.59
C LEU A 224 14.97 -9.45 8.56
N MET A 225 14.66 -8.47 9.42
CA MET A 225 15.52 -7.31 9.63
C MET A 225 16.62 -7.63 10.65
N THR A 226 17.72 -6.87 10.62
CA THR A 226 18.89 -7.13 11.46
C THR A 226 19.36 -5.82 12.12
N PRO A 227 19.01 -5.57 13.39
CA PRO A 227 18.10 -6.34 14.24
C PRO A 227 16.63 -6.24 13.79
N PRO A 228 15.74 -7.17 14.21
CA PRO A 228 14.30 -6.95 14.15
C PRO A 228 13.91 -5.78 15.06
N SER A 229 12.89 -5.02 14.68
CA SER A 229 12.26 -4.04 15.58
C SER A 229 11.57 -4.77 16.73
N ALA A 230 11.78 -4.33 17.97
CA ALA A 230 11.09 -4.91 19.11
C ALA A 230 9.57 -4.64 19.04
N ILE A 231 8.80 -5.46 19.75
CA ILE A 231 7.38 -5.17 20.04
C ILE A 231 7.32 -4.86 21.54
N PRO A 232 6.73 -3.74 21.98
CA PRO A 232 6.60 -3.40 23.39
C PRO A 232 5.98 -4.53 24.22
N LEU A 233 6.53 -4.80 25.39
CA LEU A 233 6.08 -5.91 26.25
C LEU A 233 4.61 -5.71 26.65
N ASN A 234 3.82 -6.77 26.53
CA ASN A 234 2.37 -6.82 26.75
C ASN A 234 1.49 -6.07 25.72
N LEU A 235 2.06 -5.48 24.65
CA LEU A 235 1.26 -4.93 23.55
C LEU A 235 0.54 -6.07 22.80
N PRO A 236 -0.81 -6.05 22.67
CA PRO A 236 -1.51 -7.04 21.87
C PRO A 236 -1.07 -6.97 20.40
N TYR A 237 -0.66 -8.10 19.84
CA TYR A 237 -0.08 -8.19 18.50
C TYR A 237 -0.80 -9.22 17.64
N ALA A 238 -1.15 -8.82 16.41
CA ALA A 238 -1.83 -9.67 15.43
C ALA A 238 -1.09 -9.64 14.08
N PRO A 239 -0.19 -10.60 13.83
CA PRO A 239 0.39 -10.83 12.52
C PRO A 239 -0.55 -11.65 11.63
N TYR A 240 -0.95 -11.10 10.50
CA TYR A 240 -1.68 -11.81 9.45
C TYR A 240 -0.70 -12.25 8.36
N CYS A 241 -0.62 -13.55 8.13
CA CYS A 241 0.41 -14.18 7.31
C CYS A 241 -0.20 -15.35 6.52
N ASN A 242 -0.03 -15.36 5.19
CA ASN A 242 -0.52 -16.46 4.35
C ASN A 242 0.46 -17.65 4.39
N GLU A 243 0.36 -18.46 5.43
CA GLU A 243 1.20 -19.65 5.62
C GLU A 243 0.64 -20.90 4.91
N ASN A 244 -0.62 -20.87 4.46
CA ASN A 244 -1.45 -22.06 4.30
C ASN A 244 -1.98 -22.25 2.86
N SER A 245 -1.10 -22.09 1.88
CA SER A 245 -1.39 -22.20 0.44
C SER A 245 -0.28 -22.99 -0.29
N THR A 246 -0.55 -23.48 -1.51
CA THR A 246 0.45 -24.14 -2.37
C THR A 246 1.62 -23.23 -2.78
N ALA A 247 1.49 -21.92 -2.57
CA ALA A 247 2.60 -20.99 -2.43
C ALA A 247 2.43 -20.26 -1.08
N PRO A 248 3.24 -20.55 -0.05
CA PRO A 248 3.19 -19.82 1.22
C PRO A 248 3.94 -18.49 1.13
N ASP A 249 3.63 -17.54 2.01
CA ASP A 249 4.40 -16.31 2.17
C ASP A 249 5.76 -16.61 2.83
N LEU A 250 6.79 -16.78 2.00
CA LEU A 250 8.17 -17.05 2.38
C LEU A 250 8.83 -16.07 3.38
N LEU A 251 8.20 -14.96 3.78
CA LEU A 251 8.72 -14.13 4.87
C LEU A 251 8.05 -14.42 6.22
N CYS A 252 6.88 -15.06 6.20
CA CYS A 252 6.23 -15.62 7.38
C CYS A 252 6.81 -17.00 7.72
N THR A 253 7.28 -17.77 6.74
CA THR A 253 7.80 -19.13 6.98
C THR A 253 9.17 -19.15 7.67
N SER A 254 9.40 -20.18 8.48
CA SER A 254 10.66 -20.35 9.23
C SER A 254 11.85 -20.78 8.36
N THR A 255 11.63 -21.62 7.34
CA THR A 255 12.71 -22.18 6.51
C THR A 255 12.94 -21.41 5.22
N TRP A 256 14.13 -21.60 4.63
CA TRP A 256 14.61 -20.83 3.46
C TRP A 256 13.92 -21.18 2.13
N THR A 257 13.31 -22.36 2.03
CA THR A 257 12.84 -22.97 0.77
C THR A 257 11.49 -23.70 0.91
N SER A 258 10.68 -23.37 1.92
CA SER A 258 9.35 -23.97 2.12
C SER A 258 8.42 -23.67 0.94
N GLY A 259 8.28 -24.62 0.01
CA GLY A 259 7.35 -24.55 -1.11
C GLY A 259 7.76 -23.63 -2.26
N PHE A 260 9.06 -23.35 -2.45
CA PHE A 260 9.50 -22.55 -3.59
C PHE A 260 10.91 -22.90 -4.10
N ASP A 261 10.95 -23.42 -5.33
CA ASP A 261 12.19 -23.61 -6.08
C ASP A 261 12.61 -22.31 -6.81
N LEU A 262 13.91 -22.03 -6.81
CA LEU A 262 14.47 -20.93 -7.59
C LEU A 262 14.57 -21.36 -9.07
N PRO A 263 14.08 -20.56 -10.04
CA PRO A 263 14.08 -20.95 -11.44
C PRO A 263 15.50 -21.21 -11.95
N ASP A 264 15.67 -22.36 -12.61
CA ASP A 264 16.94 -22.80 -13.15
C ASP A 264 17.23 -22.21 -14.54
N SER A 265 16.21 -21.63 -15.19
CA SER A 265 16.33 -21.02 -16.52
C SER A 265 15.75 -19.61 -16.62
N LEU A 266 16.26 -18.83 -17.59
CA LEU A 266 15.70 -17.52 -17.93
C LEU A 266 14.24 -17.63 -18.44
N VAL A 267 13.91 -18.72 -19.15
CA VAL A 267 12.56 -18.99 -19.66
C VAL A 267 11.58 -19.16 -18.51
N GLU A 268 11.93 -20.00 -17.54
CA GLU A 268 11.14 -20.24 -16.32
C GLU A 268 10.99 -18.96 -15.49
N LEU A 269 12.06 -18.17 -15.33
CA LEU A 269 12.00 -16.85 -14.70
C LEU A 269 11.01 -15.93 -15.43
N THR A 270 11.04 -15.85 -16.77
CA THR A 270 10.05 -15.05 -17.52
C THR A 270 8.62 -15.60 -17.44
N GLY A 271 8.46 -16.92 -17.30
CA GLY A 271 7.17 -17.56 -17.00
C GLY A 271 6.63 -17.12 -15.64
N MET A 272 7.48 -17.12 -14.60
CA MET A 272 7.12 -16.58 -13.27
C MET A 272 6.72 -15.10 -13.32
N VAL A 273 7.39 -14.27 -14.13
CA VAL A 273 6.96 -12.87 -14.37
C VAL A 273 5.56 -12.83 -14.95
N GLN A 274 5.31 -13.57 -16.03
CA GLN A 274 4.03 -13.52 -16.74
C GLN A 274 2.87 -14.04 -15.90
N ALA A 275 3.06 -15.17 -15.20
CA ALA A 275 2.10 -15.68 -14.23
C ALA A 275 1.84 -14.65 -13.12
N SER A 276 2.89 -13.95 -12.65
CA SER A 276 2.73 -12.89 -11.66
C SER A 276 1.88 -11.74 -12.16
N LEU A 277 2.18 -11.21 -13.35
CA LEU A 277 1.44 -10.12 -13.99
C LEU A 277 -0.01 -10.50 -14.34
N GLN A 278 -0.29 -11.78 -14.60
CA GLN A 278 -1.64 -12.28 -14.86
C GLN A 278 -2.46 -12.41 -13.56
N SER A 279 -1.89 -13.03 -12.52
CA SER A 279 -2.53 -13.15 -11.20
C SER A 279 -2.86 -11.78 -10.60
N LEU A 280 -1.94 -10.83 -10.68
CA LEU A 280 -2.17 -9.42 -10.30
C LEU A 280 -3.39 -8.79 -11.00
N LYS A 281 -3.60 -9.09 -12.29
CA LYS A 281 -4.76 -8.59 -13.04
C LYS A 281 -6.06 -9.28 -12.65
N SER A 282 -6.03 -10.52 -12.15
CA SER A 282 -7.22 -11.20 -11.60
C SER A 282 -7.57 -10.75 -10.17
N ILE A 283 -6.58 -10.39 -9.34
CA ILE A 283 -6.80 -9.90 -7.97
C ILE A 283 -7.23 -8.42 -7.96
N ALA A 284 -6.86 -7.64 -8.99
CA ALA A 284 -7.25 -6.24 -9.14
C ALA A 284 -8.74 -6.05 -9.48
N GLY A 285 -9.59 -6.10 -8.45
CA GLY A 285 -11.05 -6.03 -8.55
C GLY A 285 -11.59 -4.70 -9.10
N ASN A 286 -10.92 -3.57 -8.79
CA ASN A 286 -11.33 -2.23 -9.24
C ASN A 286 -10.31 -1.55 -10.17
N GLU A 287 -10.67 -0.40 -10.72
CA GLU A 287 -9.86 0.37 -11.69
C GLU A 287 -8.53 0.88 -11.09
N ALA A 288 -8.55 1.43 -9.88
CA ALA A 288 -7.36 1.96 -9.21
C ALA A 288 -6.33 0.85 -8.89
N GLN A 289 -6.80 -0.33 -8.48
CA GLN A 289 -5.96 -1.52 -8.31
C GLN A 289 -5.32 -1.98 -9.63
N ARG A 290 -6.07 -1.92 -10.75
CA ARG A 290 -5.55 -2.26 -12.08
C ARG A 290 -4.50 -1.25 -12.55
N GLU A 291 -4.74 0.03 -12.33
CA GLU A 291 -3.78 1.09 -12.65
C GLU A 291 -2.50 0.97 -11.81
N ALA A 292 -2.63 0.72 -10.51
CA ALA A 292 -1.49 0.44 -9.63
C ALA A 292 -0.69 -0.78 -10.12
N ALA A 293 -1.36 -1.90 -10.39
CA ALA A 293 -0.74 -3.12 -10.92
C ALA A 293 0.00 -2.91 -12.26
N VAL A 294 -0.48 -2.00 -13.13
CA VAL A 294 0.16 -1.66 -14.40
C VAL A 294 1.38 -0.74 -14.22
N LYS A 295 1.35 0.19 -13.26
CA LYS A 295 2.49 1.10 -12.97
C LYS A 295 3.64 0.40 -12.22
N MET A 296 3.31 -0.61 -11.43
CA MET A 296 4.20 -1.29 -10.49
C MET A 296 5.54 -1.83 -11.05
N PRO A 297 5.63 -2.41 -12.27
CA PRO A 297 6.92 -2.86 -12.80
C PRO A 297 7.88 -1.69 -13.02
N GLY A 298 7.38 -0.56 -13.52
CA GLY A 298 8.19 0.64 -13.76
C GLY A 298 8.71 1.25 -12.47
N LEU A 299 7.85 1.37 -11.46
CA LEU A 299 8.21 1.89 -10.14
C LEU A 299 9.32 1.04 -9.49
N MET A 300 9.17 -0.28 -9.49
CA MET A 300 10.17 -1.18 -8.90
C MET A 300 11.47 -1.23 -9.70
N ALA A 301 11.42 -1.18 -11.04
CA ALA A 301 12.63 -1.09 -11.86
C ALA A 301 13.46 0.15 -11.51
N VAL A 302 12.80 1.31 -11.33
CA VAL A 302 13.45 2.56 -10.95
C VAL A 302 14.04 2.50 -9.55
N GLY A 303 13.28 2.09 -8.53
CA GLY A 303 13.80 2.09 -7.16
C GLY A 303 14.78 0.95 -6.85
N LEU A 304 14.70 -0.20 -7.55
CA LEU A 304 15.72 -1.25 -7.46
C LEU A 304 17.04 -0.79 -8.08
N ALA A 305 16.99 -0.05 -9.19
CA ALA A 305 18.18 0.59 -9.76
C ALA A 305 18.78 1.65 -8.79
N ARG A 306 17.94 2.45 -8.11
CA ARG A 306 18.38 3.41 -7.07
C ARG A 306 19.05 2.73 -5.87
N ASN A 307 18.56 1.55 -5.47
CA ASN A 307 19.03 0.82 -4.28
C ASN A 307 19.95 -0.37 -4.60
N ALA A 308 20.48 -0.46 -5.83
CA ALA A 308 21.31 -1.57 -6.29
C ALA A 308 22.56 -1.83 -5.42
N ALA A 309 23.13 -0.79 -4.80
CA ALA A 309 24.23 -0.92 -3.85
C ALA A 309 23.83 -1.65 -2.56
N TRP A 310 22.64 -1.36 -2.02
CA TRP A 310 22.09 -2.01 -0.83
C TRP A 310 21.66 -3.44 -1.11
N PHE A 311 21.02 -3.69 -2.27
CA PHE A 311 20.76 -5.05 -2.76
C PHE A 311 22.07 -5.86 -2.86
N THR A 312 23.12 -5.28 -3.45
CA THR A 312 24.42 -5.98 -3.59
C THR A 312 25.06 -6.25 -2.23
N LYS A 313 24.95 -5.34 -1.27
CA LYS A 313 25.42 -5.55 0.11
C LYS A 313 24.70 -6.73 0.78
N ASP A 314 23.36 -6.77 0.71
CA ASP A 314 22.58 -7.87 1.29
C ASP A 314 22.81 -9.21 0.58
N LEU A 315 23.00 -9.19 -0.75
CA LEU A 315 23.35 -10.36 -1.56
C LEU A 315 24.67 -10.98 -1.09
N VAL A 316 25.72 -10.16 -0.93
CA VAL A 316 27.04 -10.59 -0.42
C VAL A 316 26.96 -11.03 1.05
N SER A 317 26.04 -10.45 1.83
CA SER A 317 25.84 -10.77 3.25
C SER A 317 24.89 -11.96 3.50
N GLY A 318 24.34 -12.58 2.46
CA GLY A 318 23.37 -13.69 2.59
C GLY A 318 21.96 -13.28 3.03
N HIS A 319 21.67 -11.99 3.25
CA HIS A 319 20.36 -11.47 3.68
C HIS A 319 19.31 -11.46 2.55
N VAL A 320 19.46 -12.33 1.56
CA VAL A 320 18.70 -12.33 0.30
C VAL A 320 17.20 -12.55 0.49
N ARG A 321 16.76 -13.16 1.60
CA ARG A 321 15.33 -13.28 1.94
C ARG A 321 14.63 -11.92 2.11
N ARG A 322 15.36 -10.85 2.46
CA ARG A 322 14.84 -9.46 2.37
C ARG A 322 14.35 -9.13 0.96
N TRP A 323 14.91 -9.76 -0.07
CA TRP A 323 14.66 -9.51 -1.49
C TRP A 323 14.04 -10.72 -2.24
N LEU A 324 13.10 -11.49 -1.64
CA LEU A 324 12.35 -12.60 -2.30
C LEU A 324 10.79 -12.44 -2.34
N VAL A 325 10.20 -12.33 -3.54
CA VAL A 325 8.77 -12.05 -3.84
C VAL A 325 8.10 -13.33 -4.24
N LEU A 326 6.91 -13.53 -3.67
CA LEU A 326 5.89 -14.42 -4.19
C LEU A 326 4.58 -13.65 -4.38
N LEU A 327 3.67 -14.28 -5.10
CA LEU A 327 2.32 -13.81 -5.41
C LEU A 327 1.29 -13.75 -4.26
N PRO A 328 1.33 -14.59 -3.20
CA PRO A 328 0.31 -14.65 -2.14
C PRO A 328 0.11 -13.34 -1.35
N HIS A 329 0.97 -12.35 -1.59
CA HIS A 329 1.05 -11.09 -0.86
C HIS A 329 -0.04 -10.09 -1.25
N PHE A 330 -0.66 -10.24 -2.43
CA PHE A 330 -1.83 -9.43 -2.80
C PHE A 330 -3.12 -9.92 -2.12
N GLU A 331 -3.08 -11.12 -1.55
CA GLU A 331 -4.26 -11.83 -1.07
C GLU A 331 -4.70 -11.37 0.33
N TYR A 332 -3.86 -10.64 1.07
CA TYR A 332 -4.19 -10.04 2.37
C TYR A 332 -5.46 -9.17 2.32
N GLY A 333 -5.68 -8.46 1.21
CA GLY A 333 -6.88 -7.65 1.01
C GLY A 333 -8.12 -8.42 0.51
N THR A 334 -7.96 -9.67 0.04
CA THR A 334 -9.01 -10.39 -0.71
C THR A 334 -9.37 -11.78 -0.16
N MET A 335 -8.59 -12.36 0.74
CA MET A 335 -8.86 -13.65 1.41
C MET A 335 -9.52 -13.52 2.79
N GLY A 336 -10.08 -12.36 3.12
CA GLY A 336 -10.79 -12.16 4.40
C GLY A 336 -9.90 -11.84 5.60
N TYR A 337 -8.58 -11.87 5.48
CA TYR A 337 -7.65 -11.45 6.55
C TYR A 337 -7.95 -10.04 7.08
N THR A 338 -8.46 -9.12 6.25
CA THR A 338 -8.95 -7.79 6.68
C THR A 338 -10.17 -7.85 7.60
N ASP A 339 -11.05 -8.82 7.41
CA ASP A 339 -12.22 -9.05 8.25
C ASP A 339 -11.82 -9.77 9.56
N GLU A 340 -10.92 -10.75 9.49
CA GLU A 340 -10.32 -11.37 10.68
C GLU A 340 -9.58 -10.35 11.56
N ALA A 341 -8.84 -9.43 10.94
CA ALA A 341 -8.16 -8.33 11.62
C ALA A 341 -9.14 -7.34 12.27
N ALA A 342 -10.23 -6.99 11.58
CA ALA A 342 -11.26 -6.13 12.16
C ALA A 342 -11.97 -6.82 13.34
N GLY A 343 -12.27 -8.12 13.22
CA GLY A 343 -12.83 -8.93 14.29
C GLY A 343 -11.89 -9.06 15.49
N TRP A 344 -10.57 -9.17 15.27
CA TRP A 344 -9.57 -9.15 16.34
C TRP A 344 -9.49 -7.78 17.03
N VAL A 345 -9.45 -6.67 16.27
CA VAL A 345 -9.47 -5.30 16.82
C VAL A 345 -10.71 -5.09 17.67
N ALA A 346 -11.89 -5.44 17.16
CA ALA A 346 -13.13 -5.34 17.92
C ALA A 346 -13.13 -6.28 19.14
N GLY A 347 -12.52 -7.47 19.03
CA GLY A 347 -12.25 -8.37 20.15
C GLY A 347 -11.25 -7.82 21.18
N VAL A 348 -10.44 -6.82 20.87
CA VAL A 348 -9.64 -6.05 21.86
C VAL A 348 -10.47 -4.89 22.43
N VAL A 349 -11.23 -4.17 21.61
CA VAL A 349 -12.09 -3.04 22.05
C VAL A 349 -13.19 -3.50 23.02
N ARG A 350 -13.75 -4.69 22.81
CA ARG A 350 -14.80 -5.32 23.65
C ARG A 350 -14.26 -5.96 24.96
N ARG A 351 -12.99 -5.73 25.33
CA ARG A 351 -12.32 -6.24 26.56
C ARG A 351 -11.76 -5.11 27.43
#